data_AF-A0A4Q8KCR2-F1
#
_entry.id   AF-A0A4Q8KCR2-F1
#
_cell.length_a   1.000
_cell.length_b   1.000
_cell.length_c   1.000
_cell.angle_alpha   90.00
_cell.angle_beta   90.00
_cell.angle_gamma   90.00
#
_symmetry.space_group_name_H-M   'P 1'
#
loop_
_entity.id
_entity.type
_entity.pdbx_description
1 polymer ?
#
loop_
_entity_poly.entity_id
_entity_poly.type
_entity_poly.pdbx_seq_one_letter_code
_entity_poly.pdbx_strand_id
1 'polypeptide(L)' 'MKFYIQALFLCVALFVYVAAEAEEGEVEEENELEFLAPQEERGCKGVMSPCNDDSDCCKKYRCLCGKTGFFSCKYRCS' A
#
# COMPACT_ATOMS: atom_id res chain seq x y z
N MET A 1 35.14 1.97 -36.48
CA MET A 1 35.31 2.39 -35.06
C MET A 1 34.30 3.45 -34.57
N LYS A 2 33.65 4.25 -35.44
CA LYS A 2 32.67 5.28 -35.00
C LYS A 2 31.35 4.72 -34.45
N PHE A 3 30.86 3.60 -34.98
CA PHE A 3 29.64 2.94 -34.50
C PHE A 3 29.74 2.33 -33.11
N TYR A 4 30.94 1.90 -32.70
CA TYR A 4 31.16 1.33 -31.37
C TYR A 4 30.94 2.37 -30.27
N ILE A 5 31.40 3.60 -30.50
CA ILE A 5 31.23 4.72 -29.58
C ILE A 5 29.73 5.08 -29.48
N GLN A 6 29.02 5.11 -30.60
CA GLN A 6 27.57 5.37 -30.62
C GLN A 6 26.77 4.27 -29.90
N ALA A 7 27.14 3.00 -30.10
CA ALA A 7 26.52 1.87 -29.41
C ALA A 7 26.78 1.93 -27.89
N LEU A 8 27.99 2.32 -27.47
CA LEU A 8 28.30 2.51 -26.05
C LEU A 8 27.45 3.62 -25.44
N PHE A 9 27.28 4.76 -26.11
CA PHE A 9 26.41 5.84 -25.61
C PHE A 9 24.95 5.39 -25.48
N LEU A 10 24.43 4.62 -26.45
CA LEU A 10 23.09 4.05 -26.37
C LEU A 10 22.93 3.06 -25.22
N CYS A 11 23.91 2.18 -25.01
CA CYS A 11 23.90 1.23 -23.89
C CYS A 11 23.93 1.95 -22.54
N VAL A 12 24.75 3.00 -22.39
CA VAL A 12 24.80 3.80 -21.15
C VAL A 12 23.49 4.54 -20.94
N ALA A 13 22.90 5.13 -21.99
CA ALA A 13 21.60 5.80 -21.90
C ALA A 13 20.48 4.83 -21.49
N LEU A 14 20.45 3.62 -22.07
CA LEU A 14 19.49 2.57 -21.68
C LEU A 14 19.71 2.11 -20.24
N PHE A 15 20.97 1.99 -19.79
CA PHE A 15 21.27 1.56 -18.43
C PHE A 15 20.84 2.61 -17.40
N VAL A 16 21.07 3.89 -17.68
CA VAL A 16 20.58 5.00 -16.84
C VAL A 16 19.06 5.09 -16.89
N TYR A 17 18.42 4.86 -18.04
CA TYR A 17 16.97 4.82 -18.14
C TYR A 17 16.37 3.67 -17.33
N VAL A 18 16.95 2.47 -17.40
CA VAL A 18 16.51 1.32 -16.58
C VAL A 18 16.80 1.52 -15.10
N ALA A 19 17.90 2.17 -14.74
CA ALA A 19 18.20 2.52 -13.35
C ALA A 19 17.23 3.60 -12.82
N ALA A 20 16.91 4.60 -13.64
CA ALA A 20 15.91 5.61 -13.32
C ALA A 20 14.50 5.01 -13.22
N GLU A 21 14.11 4.10 -14.13
CA GLU A 21 12.86 3.33 -14.06
C GLU A 21 12.84 2.31 -12.93
N ALA A 22 13.99 1.90 -12.38
CA ALA A 22 14.03 1.08 -11.18
C ALA A 22 13.86 1.93 -9.91
N GLU A 23 14.33 3.18 -9.94
CA GLU A 23 14.10 4.18 -8.89
C GLU A 23 12.67 4.77 -8.97
N GLU A 24 12.14 4.94 -10.18
CA GLU A 24 10.75 5.31 -10.48
C GLU A 24 9.82 4.08 -10.44
N GLY A 25 10.33 2.86 -10.49
CA GLY A 25 9.57 1.62 -10.25
C GLY A 25 9.20 1.41 -8.79
N GLU A 26 9.75 2.25 -7.90
CA GLU A 26 9.25 2.46 -6.54
C GLU A 26 8.29 3.67 -6.45
N VAL A 27 8.04 4.43 -7.54
CA VAL A 27 7.20 5.65 -7.54
C VAL A 27 6.04 5.62 -8.56
N GLU A 28 6.07 4.75 -9.59
CA GLU A 28 4.93 4.43 -10.46
C GLU A 28 4.09 3.25 -9.93
N GLU A 29 4.22 2.93 -8.63
CA GLU A 29 3.10 2.41 -7.82
C GLU A 29 2.62 3.45 -6.79
N GLU A 30 2.89 4.75 -6.98
CA GLU A 30 2.37 5.81 -6.09
C GLU A 30 1.40 6.77 -6.82
N ASN A 31 1.41 6.84 -8.15
CA ASN A 31 0.52 7.75 -8.90
C ASN A 31 -0.83 7.15 -9.35
N GLU A 32 -1.18 5.95 -8.87
CA GLU A 32 -2.58 5.46 -8.89
C GLU A 32 -3.12 5.18 -7.48
N LEU A 33 -2.32 5.46 -6.43
CA LEU A 33 -2.66 5.15 -5.04
C LEU A 33 -2.74 6.38 -4.10
N GLU A 34 -2.64 7.61 -4.60
CA GLU A 34 -2.89 8.81 -3.78
C GLU A 34 -4.26 9.50 -4.05
N PHE A 35 -5.04 9.07 -5.05
CA PHE A 35 -6.39 9.61 -5.29
C PHE A 35 -7.53 8.86 -4.59
N LEU A 36 -7.21 7.93 -3.70
CA LEU A 36 -8.16 7.42 -2.71
C LEU A 36 -7.61 7.66 -1.31
N ALA A 37 -7.24 8.90 -1.01
CA ALA A 37 -7.44 9.41 0.34
C ALA A 37 -8.85 8.97 0.76
N PRO A 38 -9.02 8.13 1.80
CA PRO A 38 -10.35 7.81 2.29
C PRO A 38 -10.96 9.09 2.87
N GLN A 39 -11.65 9.85 2.00
CA GLN A 39 -12.68 10.82 2.34
C GLN A 39 -14.01 10.12 2.65
N GLU A 40 -13.93 8.95 3.26
CA GLU A 40 -14.97 8.31 4.07
C GLU A 40 -14.13 7.58 5.11
N GLU A 41 -13.97 8.07 6.32
CA GLU A 41 -15.01 7.87 7.33
C GLU A 41 -14.75 8.81 8.51
N ARG A 42 -15.46 9.94 8.54
CA ARG A 42 -15.61 10.72 9.77
C ARG A 42 -16.44 9.89 10.76
N GLY A 43 -15.80 8.96 11.48
CA GLY A 43 -16.38 8.28 12.64
C GLY A 43 -16.41 6.74 12.65
N CYS A 44 -15.87 6.03 11.65
CA CYS A 44 -15.71 4.57 11.78
C CYS A 44 -14.41 4.22 12.52
N LYS A 45 -14.33 3.00 13.04
CA LYS A 45 -13.15 2.44 13.69
C LYS A 45 -12.35 1.58 12.71
N GLY A 46 -11.07 1.92 12.53
CA GLY A 46 -10.14 1.19 11.67
C GLY A 46 -9.72 -0.17 12.23
N VAL A 47 -8.90 -0.90 11.47
CA VAL A 47 -8.40 -2.24 11.84
C VAL A 47 -7.76 -2.26 13.25
N MET A 48 -7.96 -3.36 13.98
CA MET A 48 -7.57 -3.58 15.39
C MET A 48 -8.22 -2.68 16.45
N SER A 49 -9.09 -1.75 16.05
CA SER A 49 -9.84 -0.90 16.98
C SER A 49 -10.91 -1.68 17.74
N PRO A 50 -11.22 -1.33 19.00
CA PRO A 50 -12.24 -2.02 19.79
C PRO A 50 -13.64 -1.73 19.24
N CYS A 51 -14.40 -2.78 18.98
CA CYS A 51 -15.78 -2.69 18.48
C CYS A 51 -16.73 -3.43 19.41
N ASN A 52 -17.99 -2.98 19.44
CA ASN A 52 -19.09 -3.75 20.04
C ASN A 52 -19.95 -4.42 18.97
N ASP A 53 -20.16 -3.72 17.85
CA ASP A 53 -21.00 -4.16 16.74
C ASP A 53 -20.28 -3.95 15.40
N ASP A 54 -20.70 -4.67 14.36
CA ASP A 54 -20.11 -4.58 13.01
C ASP A 54 -20.21 -3.17 12.38
N SER A 55 -21.21 -2.37 12.79
CA SER A 55 -21.39 -1.00 12.32
C SER A 55 -20.38 0.01 12.88
N ASP A 56 -19.68 -0.35 13.96
CA ASP A 56 -18.58 0.48 14.48
C ASP A 56 -17.37 0.43 13.55
N CYS A 57 -17.21 -0.69 12.86
CA CYS A 57 -16.09 -0.93 11.97
C CYS A 57 -16.36 -0.26 10.62
N CYS A 58 -15.29 0.23 10.01
CA CYS A 58 -15.35 0.74 8.65
C CYS A 58 -15.90 -0.35 7.71
N LYS A 59 -16.57 0.02 6.61
CA LYS A 59 -17.31 -0.95 5.74
C LYS A 59 -16.48 -2.16 5.28
N LYS A 60 -15.15 -2.03 5.30
CA LYS A 60 -14.18 -3.07 4.93
C LYS A 60 -13.90 -4.11 6.03
N TYR A 61 -14.25 -3.84 7.29
CA TYR A 61 -13.90 -4.65 8.45
C TYR A 61 -15.15 -5.16 9.17
N ARG A 62 -15.00 -6.28 9.90
CA ARG A 62 -16.05 -6.84 10.76
C ARG A 62 -15.58 -6.91 12.20
N CYS A 63 -16.52 -6.86 13.14
CA CYS A 63 -16.22 -6.95 14.55
C CYS A 63 -16.02 -8.41 14.94
N LEU A 64 -14.76 -8.82 15.08
CA LEU A 64 -14.38 -10.20 15.40
C LEU A 64 -13.81 -10.30 16.81
N CYS A 65 -14.15 -11.36 17.53
CA CYS A 65 -13.43 -11.71 18.75
C CYS A 65 -12.03 -12.23 18.38
N GLY A 66 -11.00 -11.49 18.79
CA GLY A 66 -9.64 -12.00 18.88
C GLY A 66 -9.43 -12.77 20.17
N LYS A 67 -9.00 -14.04 20.07
CA LYS A 67 -8.59 -14.85 21.23
C LYS A 67 -7.37 -14.21 21.87
N THR A 68 -7.54 -13.60 23.04
CA THR A 68 -6.44 -13.04 23.84
C THR A 68 -6.07 -13.92 25.03
N GLY A 69 -6.85 -14.97 25.32
CA GLY A 69 -6.57 -15.97 26.36
C GLY A 69 -7.55 -17.14 26.35
N PHE A 70 -7.45 -18.02 27.36
CA PHE A 70 -8.21 -19.28 27.44
C PHE A 70 -9.75 -19.10 27.59
N PHE A 71 -10.19 -17.97 28.14
CA PHE A 71 -11.61 -17.62 28.31
C PHE A 71 -11.93 -16.13 28.05
N SER A 72 -11.02 -15.37 27.44
CA SER A 72 -11.23 -13.93 27.16
C SER A 72 -11.14 -13.61 25.68
N CYS A 73 -12.24 -13.04 25.20
CA CYS A 73 -12.44 -12.54 23.86
C CYS A 73 -12.34 -11.01 23.88
N LYS A 74 -11.46 -10.43 23.05
CA LYS A 74 -11.46 -8.98 22.79
C LYS A 74 -11.99 -8.73 21.39
N TYR A 75 -13.14 -8.07 21.32
CA TYR A 75 -13.76 -7.68 20.06
C TYR A 75 -12.98 -6.54 19.41
N ARG A 76 -12.55 -6.76 18.17
CA ARG A 76 -11.81 -5.79 17.37
C ARG A 76 -12.27 -5.83 15.92
N CYS A 77 -12.20 -4.68 15.25
CA CYS A 77 -12.41 -4.60 13.81
C CYS A 77 -11.27 -5.32 13.09
N SER A 78 -11.58 -6.34 12.30
CA SER A 78 -10.62 -7.12 11.52
C SER A 78 -11.16 -7.44 10.13
#